data_AF-A0A1Z4IJ07-F1
#
_entry.id   AF-A0A1Z4IJ07-F1
#
_cell.length_a   1.000
_cell.length_b   1.000
_cell.length_c   1.000
_cell.angle_alpha   90.00
_cell.angle_beta   90.00
_cell.angle_gamma   90.00
#
_symmetry.space_group_name_H-M   'P 1'
#
loop_
_entity.id
_entity.type
_entity.pdbx_description
1 polymer ?
#
loop_
_entity_poly.entity_id
_entity_poly.type
_entity_poly.pdbx_seq_one_letter_code
_entity_poly.pdbx_strand_id
1 'polypeptide(L)'
;MPQIPEEYYEKALANGISRTTLYNRVSRGWDLEQAIATPPDHKKESLRKNSRFYNVQRGKVRTVKMPVEYEERLNQAIAASRLTEMDFLTGIIVDYLDAQDELPKK
;
A
#
# COMPACT_ATOMS: atom_id res chain seq x y z
N MET A 1 16.03 -14.42 23.90
CA MET A 1 14.84 -14.69 23.06
C MET A 1 13.73 -15.18 23.98
N PRO A 2 12.49 -14.70 23.85
CA PRO A 2 11.37 -15.23 24.63
C PRO A 2 11.25 -16.74 24.39
N GLN A 3 11.29 -17.53 25.46
CA GLN A 3 11.05 -18.97 25.38
C GLN A 3 9.55 -19.21 25.31
N ILE A 4 9.07 -19.57 24.12
CA ILE A 4 7.67 -19.93 23.89
C ILE A 4 7.62 -21.47 23.76
N PRO A 5 6.80 -22.17 24.57
CA PRO A 5 6.66 -23.62 24.45
C PRO A 5 6.11 -24.03 23.08
N GLU A 6 6.53 -25.19 22.57
CA GLU A 6 6.12 -25.67 21.25
C GLU A 6 4.59 -25.84 21.11
N GLU A 7 3.90 -26.19 22.21
CA GLU A 7 2.45 -26.31 22.26
C GLU A 7 1.73 -25.03 21.82
N TYR A 8 2.28 -23.86 22.15
CA TYR A 8 1.70 -22.58 21.74
C TYR A 8 1.90 -22.32 20.24
N TYR A 9 2.99 -22.83 19.65
CA TYR A 9 3.18 -22.77 18.21
C TYR A 9 2.20 -23.67 17.46
N GLU A 10 1.89 -24.86 18.00
CA GLU A 10 0.88 -25.75 17.42
C GLU A 10 -0.53 -25.14 17.51
N LYS A 11 -0.90 -24.59 18.66
CA LYS A 11 -2.17 -23.87 18.84
C LYS A 11 -2.27 -22.65 17.91
N ALA A 12 -1.20 -21.88 17.77
CA ALA A 12 -1.15 -20.76 16.83
C ALA A 12 -1.35 -21.22 15.39
N LEU A 13 -0.68 -22.30 14.96
CA LEU A 13 -0.81 -22.86 13.62
C LEU A 13 -2.24 -23.36 13.37
N ALA A 14 -2.87 -24.01 14.35
CA ALA A 14 -4.28 -24.41 14.27
C ALA A 14 -5.22 -23.20 14.09
N ASN A 15 -4.87 -22.05 14.67
CA ASN A 15 -5.58 -20.78 14.51
C ASN A 15 -5.15 -19.97 13.27
N GLY A 16 -4.32 -20.54 12.38
CA GLY A 16 -3.85 -19.87 11.16
C GLY A 16 -2.78 -18.79 11.40
N ILE A 17 -2.14 -18.78 12.56
CA ILE A 17 -1.09 -17.84 12.94
C ILE A 17 0.27 -18.50 12.73
N SER A 18 1.14 -17.86 11.95
CA SER A 18 2.50 -18.37 11.73
C SER A 18 3.36 -18.29 13.00
N ARG A 19 4.35 -19.18 13.13
CA ARG A 19 5.31 -19.16 14.25
C ARG A 19 5.99 -17.79 14.40
N THR A 20 6.39 -17.18 13.29
CA THR A 20 7.01 -15.86 13.27
C THR A 20 6.07 -14.77 13.76
N THR A 21 4.77 -14.88 13.44
CA THR A 21 3.74 -13.94 13.92
C THR A 21 3.55 -14.04 15.43
N LEU A 22 3.47 -15.27 15.98
CA LEU A 22 3.37 -15.49 17.42
C LEU A 22 4.60 -14.92 18.14
N TYR A 23 5.81 -15.26 17.68
CA TYR A 23 7.06 -14.77 18.23
C TYR A 23 7.12 -13.24 18.27
N ASN A 24 6.76 -12.58 17.16
CA ASN A 24 6.75 -11.13 17.07
C ASN A 24 5.74 -10.48 18.01
N ARG A 25 4.57 -11.10 18.23
CA ARG A 25 3.57 -10.61 19.19
C ARG A 25 4.11 -10.67 20.62
N VAL A 26 4.66 -11.82 21.03
CA VAL A 26 5.25 -11.98 22.36
C VAL A 26 6.46 -11.06 22.56
N SER A 27 7.30 -10.90 21.54
CA SER A 27 8.42 -9.95 21.58
C SER A 27 7.97 -8.48 21.70
N ARG A 28 6.73 -8.16 21.34
CA ARG A 28 6.10 -6.85 21.51
C ARG A 28 5.36 -6.72 22.84
N GLY A 29 5.49 -7.70 23.74
CA GLY A 29 4.86 -7.71 25.06
C GLY A 29 3.42 -8.21 25.07
N TRP A 30 2.96 -8.90 24.03
CA TRP A 30 1.64 -9.53 24.05
C TRP A 30 1.66 -10.77 24.92
N ASP A 31 0.56 -11.00 25.63
CA ASP A 31 0.34 -12.26 26.33
C ASP A 31 0.18 -13.42 25.34
N LEU A 32 0.58 -14.62 25.74
CA LEU A 32 0.55 -15.81 24.88
C LEU A 32 -0.86 -16.15 24.42
N GLU A 33 -1.85 -16.09 25.32
CA GLU A 33 -3.24 -16.38 24.98
C GLU A 33 -3.81 -15.32 24.03
N GLN A 34 -3.52 -14.05 24.29
CA GLN A 34 -3.90 -12.94 23.41
C GLN A 34 -3.26 -13.09 22.02
N ALA A 35 -2.01 -13.56 21.96
CA ALA A 35 -1.26 -13.68 20.74
C ALA A 35 -1.71 -14.85 19.85
N ILE A 36 -2.28 -15.93 20.43
CA ILE A 36 -2.87 -17.05 19.67
C ILE A 36 -4.35 -16.83 19.32
N ALA A 37 -5.08 -16.01 20.09
CA ALA A 37 -6.50 -15.76 19.86
C ALA A 37 -6.74 -14.69 18.78
N THR A 38 -5.82 -13.73 18.64
CA THR A 38 -6.00 -12.62 17.71
C THR A 38 -5.63 -13.06 16.28
N PRO A 39 -6.54 -13.03 15.29
CA PRO A 39 -6.19 -13.37 13.91
C PRO A 39 -5.14 -12.38 13.36
N PRO A 40 -4.26 -12.80 12.44
CA PRO A 40 -3.36 -11.88 11.76
C PRO A 40 -4.19 -10.84 11.01
N ASP A 41 -3.81 -9.56 11.13
CA ASP A 41 -4.41 -8.52 10.31
C ASP A 41 -3.99 -8.79 8.85
N HIS A 42 -4.89 -9.38 8.07
CA HIS A 42 -4.69 -9.54 6.65
C HIS A 42 -4.54 -8.14 6.10
N LYS A 43 -3.31 -7.77 5.72
CA LYS A 43 -2.99 -6.47 5.14
C LYS A 43 -4.11 -6.13 4.16
N LYS A 44 -4.95 -5.13 4.49
CA LYS A 44 -5.94 -4.58 3.57
C LYS A 44 -5.22 -4.45 2.23
N GLU A 45 -5.71 -5.18 1.23
CA GLU A 45 -5.13 -5.17 -0.12
C GLU A 45 -4.81 -3.72 -0.43
N SER A 46 -3.53 -3.38 -0.49
CA SER A 46 -3.18 -1.96 -0.57
C SER A 46 -3.81 -1.48 -1.87
N LEU A 47 -4.63 -0.43 -1.84
CA LEU A 47 -5.23 0.14 -3.05
C LEU A 47 -4.17 0.38 -4.14
N ARG A 48 -2.91 0.54 -3.72
CA ARG A 48 -1.71 0.60 -4.55
C ARG A 48 -1.51 -0.61 -5.47
N LYS A 49 -1.87 -1.84 -5.10
CA LYS A 49 -1.76 -3.02 -5.97
C LYS A 49 -2.68 -2.95 -7.18
N ASN A 50 -3.80 -2.22 -7.08
CA ASN A 50 -4.71 -1.99 -8.21
C ASN A 50 -4.28 -0.79 -9.08
N SER A 51 -3.19 -0.10 -8.74
CA SER A 51 -2.67 0.98 -9.58
C SER A 51 -2.06 0.42 -10.87
N ARG A 52 -2.40 1.05 -12.00
CA ARG A 52 -1.75 0.85 -13.31
C ARG A 52 -0.22 0.95 -13.23
N PHE A 53 0.31 1.64 -12.21
CA PHE A 53 1.72 1.92 -12.04
C PHE A 53 2.40 1.14 -10.90
N TYR A 54 1.73 0.15 -10.29
CA TYR A 54 2.26 -0.57 -9.11
C TYR A 54 3.61 -1.26 -9.34
N ASN A 55 3.79 -1.92 -10.49
CA ASN A 55 4.98 -2.70 -10.84
C ASN A 55 5.92 -1.98 -11.83
N VAL A 56 5.76 -0.67 -12.02
CA VAL A 56 6.56 0.10 -12.99
C VAL A 56 7.84 0.61 -12.35
N GLN A 57 8.95 0.57 -13.10
CA GLN A 57 10.20 1.17 -12.65
C GLN A 57 10.02 2.67 -12.42
N ARG A 58 10.34 3.13 -11.21
CA ARG A 58 10.24 4.55 -10.87
C ARG A 58 11.30 5.35 -11.60
N GLY A 59 10.86 6.40 -12.30
CA GLY A 59 11.74 7.40 -12.88
C GLY A 59 12.29 8.38 -11.84
N LYS A 60 12.98 9.42 -12.32
CA LYS A 60 13.51 10.50 -11.47
C LYS A 60 12.39 11.36 -10.90
N VAL A 61 12.39 11.55 -9.58
CA VAL A 61 11.45 12.45 -8.88
C VAL A 61 11.73 13.89 -9.30
N ARG A 62 10.66 14.62 -9.66
CA ARG A 62 10.71 16.05 -9.99
C ARG A 62 9.80 16.81 -9.03
N THR A 63 10.30 17.90 -8.46
CA THR A 63 9.48 18.82 -7.66
C THR A 63 8.77 19.79 -8.58
N VAL A 64 7.44 19.85 -8.49
CA VAL A 64 6.61 20.78 -9.25
C VAL A 64 6.16 21.91 -8.32
N LYS A 65 6.16 23.15 -8.81
CA LYS A 65 5.49 24.28 -8.15
C LYS A 65 4.17 24.53 -8.88
N MET A 66 3.05 24.41 -8.16
CA MET A 66 1.72 24.63 -8.72
C MET A 66 1.11 25.91 -8.13
N PRO A 67 0.38 26.72 -8.93
CA PRO A 67 -0.37 27.84 -8.38
C PRO A 67 -1.50 27.35 -7.47
N VAL A 68 -1.76 28.09 -6.39
CA VAL A 68 -2.73 27.74 -5.33
C VAL A 68 -4.15 27.57 -5.87
N GLU A 69 -4.52 28.35 -6.89
CA GLU A 69 -5.84 28.30 -7.53
C GLU A 69 -6.21 26.91 -8.10
N TYR A 70 -5.21 26.09 -8.43
CA TYR A 70 -5.41 24.75 -8.98
C TYR A 70 -5.42 23.67 -7.91
N GLU A 71 -4.98 23.96 -6.68
CA GLU A 71 -4.94 23.01 -5.57
C GLU A 71 -6.34 22.53 -5.19
N GLU A 72 -7.30 23.47 -5.08
CA GLU A 72 -8.69 23.14 -4.76
C GLU A 72 -9.32 22.24 -5.83
N ARG A 73 -9.07 22.56 -7.11
CA ARG A 73 -9.57 21.78 -8.25
C ARG A 73 -8.95 20.38 -8.28
N LEU A 74 -7.66 20.28 -7.97
CA LEU A 74 -6.95 19.01 -7.90
C LEU A 74 -7.51 18.13 -6.78
N ASN A 75 -7.74 18.69 -5.59
CA ASN A 75 -8.31 17.97 -4.46
C ASN A 75 -9.71 17.44 -4.76
N GLN A 76 -10.55 18.25 -5.42
CA GLN A 76 -11.88 17.81 -5.87
C GLN A 76 -11.79 16.66 -6.88
N ALA A 77 -10.89 16.76 -7.85
CA ALA A 77 -10.71 15.72 -8.87
C ALA A 77 -10.19 14.40 -8.28
N ILE A 78 -9.23 14.46 -7.34
CA ILE A 78 -8.71 13.29 -6.64
C ILE A 78 -9.83 12.61 -5.84
N ALA A 79 -10.62 13.39 -5.08
CA ALA A 79 -11.74 12.87 -4.31
C ALA A 79 -12.81 12.18 -5.20
N ALA A 80 -13.10 12.75 -6.38
CA ALA A 80 -14.02 12.16 -7.34
C ALA A 80 -13.47 10.86 -7.97
N SER A 81 -12.17 10.80 -8.25
CA SER A 81 -11.53 9.66 -8.91
C SER A 81 -11.36 8.43 -8.01
N ARG A 82 -11.39 8.60 -6.68
CA ARG A 82 -11.04 7.56 -5.68
C ARG A 82 -9.63 6.96 -5.88
N LEU A 83 -8.77 7.63 -6.64
CA LEU A 83 -7.38 7.24 -6.83
C LEU A 83 -6.50 7.90 -5.78
N THR A 84 -5.27 7.40 -5.65
CA THR A 84 -4.24 8.15 -4.91
C THR A 84 -3.82 9.37 -5.74
N GLU A 85 -3.43 10.45 -5.07
CA GLU A 85 -2.91 11.65 -5.74
C GLU A 85 -1.80 11.32 -6.76
N MET A 86 -0.90 10.41 -6.38
CA MET A 86 0.19 9.97 -7.25
C MET A 86 -0.31 9.24 -8.49
N ASP A 87 -1.29 8.35 -8.36
CA ASP A 87 -1.85 7.62 -9.50
C ASP A 87 -2.62 8.55 -10.44
N PHE A 88 -3.35 9.51 -9.87
CA PHE A 88 -4.08 10.52 -10.63
C PHE A 88 -3.14 11.40 -11.45
N LEU A 89 -2.12 11.98 -10.82
CA LEU A 89 -1.15 12.85 -11.49
C LEU A 89 -0.32 12.09 -12.53
N THR A 90 0.10 10.85 -12.21
CA THR A 90 0.86 10.02 -13.16
C THR A 90 -0.02 9.66 -14.36
N GLY A 91 -1.30 9.32 -14.13
CA GLY A 91 -2.26 9.07 -15.20
C GLY A 91 -2.38 10.23 -16.17
N ILE A 92 -2.59 11.45 -15.66
CA ILE A 92 -2.67 12.66 -16.50
C ILE A 92 -1.42 12.84 -17.36
N ILE A 93 -0.23 12.67 -16.79
CA ILE A 93 1.03 12.85 -17.51
C ILE A 93 1.16 11.80 -18.63
N VAL A 94 0.87 10.53 -18.32
CA VAL A 94 0.97 9.44 -19.29
C VAL A 94 -0.05 9.63 -20.40
N ASP A 95 -1.32 9.85 -20.06
CA ASP A 95 -2.39 10.05 -21.04
C ASP A 95 -2.13 11.28 -21.93
N TYR A 96 -1.55 12.35 -21.38
CA TYR A 96 -1.13 13.52 -22.15
C TYR A 96 0.02 13.20 -23.10
N LEU A 97 1.04 12.46 -22.67
CA LEU A 97 2.18 12.10 -23.53
C LEU A 97 1.78 11.12 -24.62
N ASP A 98 0.96 10.11 -24.30
CA ASP A 98 0.41 9.15 -25.25
C ASP A 98 -0.37 9.88 -26.36
N ALA A 99 -1.20 10.88 -25.99
CA ALA A 99 -1.95 11.70 -26.94
C ALA A 99 -1.06 12.59 -27.85
N GLN A 100 0.17 12.93 -27.41
CA GLN A 100 1.12 13.69 -28.23
C GLN A 100 1.89 12.78 -29.20
N ASP A 101 2.17 11.53 -28.83
CA ASP A 101 2.84 10.56 -29.69
C ASP A 101 1.95 10.07 -30.86
N GLU A 102 0.63 10.19 -30.73
CA GLU A 102 -0.34 9.88 -31.79
C GLU A 102 -0.47 10.98 -32.87
N LEU A 103 0.11 12.17 -32.66
CA LEU A 103 0.13 13.22 -33.69
C LEU A 103 1.20 12.88 -34.75
N PRO A 104 0.87 12.89 -36.06
CA PRO A 104 1.85 12.63 -37.09
C PRO A 104 2.95 13.69 -36.99
N LYS A 105 4.20 13.22 -36.80
CA LYS A 105 5.39 14.08 -36.83
C LYS A 105 5.37 14.87 -38.14
N LYS A 106 5.24 16.19 -38.00
CA LYS A 106 5.17 17.13 -39.13
C LYS A 106 6.52 17.26 -39.82
#